data_AF-B3RUB4-F1
#
_entry.id   AF-B3RUB4-F1
#
_cell.length_a   1.000
_cell.length_b   1.000
_cell.length_c   1.000
_cell.angle_alpha   90.00
_cell.angle_beta   90.00
_cell.angle_gamma   90.00
#
_symmetry.space_group_name_H-M   'P 1'
#
loop_
_entity.id
_entity.type
_entity.pdbx_description
1 polymer ?
#
loop_
_entity_poly.entity_id
_entity_poly.type
_entity_poly.pdbx_seq_one_letter_code
_entity_poly.pdbx_strand_id
1 'polypeptide(L)'
;MEGDLQVEDQSSNHQQYQKQFFGFSTPEMLVGVTNAGKFYSEEMRKSVKEQLINKGMSSEDAKQQYLPANVFHIPDDILLPEDEVQINQYTEQEEEKLDHEIDLVCQEIRKVKKITSEIRRMEELIKQIDNDAAKVNSLKEEVVLQLKGLNQDKIQ
;
A
#
# COMPACT_ATOMS: atom_id res chain seq x y z
N MET A 1 -26.57 8.02 42.66
CA MET A 1 -25.50 8.87 42.11
C MET A 1 -24.20 8.12 42.43
N GLU A 2 -23.87 7.00 41.77
CA GLU A 2 -23.59 6.86 40.33
C GLU A 2 -22.75 8.05 39.84
N GLY A 3 -21.47 7.92 39.51
CA GLY A 3 -20.57 6.77 39.58
C GLY A 3 -19.14 7.27 39.40
N ASP A 4 -18.23 6.82 40.26
CA ASP A 4 -16.80 6.96 40.01
C ASP A 4 -16.44 5.93 38.95
N LEU A 5 -16.41 6.36 37.68
CA LEU A 5 -15.75 5.61 36.63
C LEU A 5 -14.26 5.58 36.97
N GLN A 6 -13.83 4.47 37.57
CA GLN A 6 -12.44 4.05 37.57
C GLN A 6 -12.01 3.83 36.12
N VAL A 7 -11.53 4.90 35.47
CA VAL A 7 -10.76 4.82 34.22
C VAL A 7 -9.30 4.60 34.61
N GLU A 8 -9.02 3.44 35.21
CA GLU A 8 -7.65 2.99 35.39
C GLU A 8 -7.36 1.82 34.44
N ASP A 9 -6.26 1.96 33.71
CA ASP A 9 -5.36 0.88 33.28
C ASP A 9 -5.44 0.28 31.85
N GLN A 10 -6.13 0.91 30.88
CA GLN A 10 -6.06 0.46 29.47
C GLN A 10 -4.88 1.05 28.67
N SER A 11 -4.40 2.24 29.03
CA SER A 11 -3.27 2.90 28.33
C SER A 11 -1.92 2.21 28.62
N SER A 12 -1.74 1.72 29.85
CA SER A 12 -0.51 1.06 30.33
C SER A 12 -0.23 -0.25 29.59
N ASN A 13 -1.24 -1.12 29.46
CA ASN A 13 -1.10 -2.41 28.80
C ASN A 13 -0.75 -2.28 27.31
N HIS A 14 -1.35 -1.30 26.62
CA HIS A 14 -1.07 -1.06 25.21
C HIS A 14 0.37 -0.55 25.00
N GLN A 15 0.85 0.35 25.87
CA GLN A 15 2.22 0.85 25.82
C GLN A 15 3.25 -0.23 26.17
N GLN A 16 2.93 -1.14 27.10
CA GLN A 16 3.78 -2.28 27.43
C GLN A 16 3.90 -3.27 26.26
N TYR A 17 2.80 -3.56 25.57
CA TYR A 17 2.82 -4.41 24.36
C TYR A 17 3.61 -3.76 23.23
N GLN A 18 3.43 -2.45 22.99
CA GLN A 18 4.23 -1.71 22.03
C GLN A 18 5.72 -1.74 22.38
N LYS A 19 6.08 -1.57 23.65
CA LYS A 19 7.47 -1.64 24.11
C LYS A 19 8.08 -3.04 23.90
N GLN A 20 7.28 -4.09 24.09
CA GLN A 20 7.71 -5.47 23.82
C GLN A 20 7.89 -5.73 22.32
N PHE A 21 7.04 -5.17 21.47
CA PHE A 21 7.11 -5.32 20.01
C PHE A 21 8.26 -4.52 19.38
N PHE A 22 8.44 -3.26 19.77
CA PHE A 22 9.45 -2.37 19.19
C PHE A 22 10.82 -2.45 19.91
N GLY A 23 10.86 -3.00 21.12
CA GLY A 23 12.07 -3.08 21.94
C GLY A 23 12.44 -1.76 22.64
N PHE A 24 11.65 -0.70 22.49
CA PHE A 24 11.83 0.60 23.13
C PHE A 24 10.46 1.25 23.42
N SER A 25 10.42 2.22 24.35
CA SER A 25 9.19 2.93 24.69
C SER A 25 8.88 4.01 23.64
N THR A 26 7.69 4.00 23.03
CA THR A 26 7.27 5.01 22.03
C THR A 26 7.38 6.45 22.54
N PRO A 27 6.99 6.77 23.80
CA PRO A 27 7.23 8.09 24.39
C PRO A 27 8.71 8.47 24.51
N GLU A 28 9.60 7.52 24.87
CA GLU A 28 11.04 7.78 24.98
C GLU A 28 11.66 8.06 23.61
N MET A 29 11.25 7.30 22.58
CA MET A 29 11.64 7.57 21.19
C MET A 29 11.17 8.95 20.74
N LEU A 30 9.92 9.33 21.03
CA LEU A 30 9.38 10.63 20.62
C LEU A 30 10.11 11.79 21.29
N VAL A 31 10.46 11.64 22.58
CA VAL A 31 11.32 12.61 23.30
C VAL A 31 12.70 12.67 22.66
N GLY A 32 13.29 11.52 22.31
CA GLY A 32 14.58 11.44 21.62
C GLY A 32 14.58 12.16 20.27
N VAL A 33 13.58 11.92 19.42
CA VAL A 33 13.41 12.58 18.11
C VAL A 33 13.18 14.08 18.29
N THR A 34 12.34 14.47 19.24
CA THR A 34 12.07 15.89 19.52
C THR A 34 13.33 16.61 20.00
N ASN A 35 14.10 15.98 20.88
CA ASN A 35 15.34 16.56 21.40
C ASN A 35 16.43 16.61 20.34
N ALA A 36 16.57 15.58 19.51
CA ALA A 36 17.50 15.57 18.39
C ALA A 36 17.15 16.68 17.38
N GLY A 37 15.88 16.82 17.01
CA GLY A 37 15.43 17.89 16.12
C GLY A 37 15.73 19.29 16.67
N LYS A 38 15.49 19.50 17.97
CA LYS A 38 15.86 20.76 18.65
C LYS A 38 17.37 20.98 18.63
N PHE A 39 18.16 19.98 18.98
CA PHE A 39 19.62 20.05 19.02
C PHE A 39 20.21 20.42 17.66
N TYR A 40 19.83 19.72 16.59
CA TYR A 40 20.35 20.02 15.25
C TYR A 40 19.92 21.39 14.73
N SER A 41 18.69 21.82 15.06
CA SER A 41 18.22 23.17 14.70
C SER A 41 19.00 24.27 15.44
N GLU A 42 19.30 24.06 16.71
CA GLU A 42 20.09 24.99 17.51
C GLU A 42 21.56 25.02 17.08
N GLU A 43 22.15 23.86 16.78
CA GLU A 43 23.52 23.76 16.24
C GLU A 43 23.65 24.42 14.88
N MET A 44 22.68 24.22 13.97
CA MET A 44 22.63 24.93 12.69
C MET A 44 22.55 26.44 12.91
N ARG A 45 21.66 26.90 13.80
CA ARG A 45 21.52 28.33 14.12
C ARG A 45 22.80 28.93 14.69
N LYS A 46 23.50 28.17 15.54
CA LYS A 46 24.77 28.59 16.15
C LYS A 46 25.88 28.66 15.12
N SER A 47 26.06 27.62 14.30
CA SER A 47 27.05 27.57 13.23
C SER A 47 26.87 28.73 12.24
N VAL A 48 25.63 28.98 11.82
CA VAL A 48 25.33 30.11 10.94
C VAL A 48 25.62 31.45 11.62
N LYS A 49 25.24 31.62 12.89
CA LYS A 49 25.54 32.84 13.65
C LYS A 49 27.05 33.09 13.79
N GLU A 50 27.84 32.05 14.03
CA GLU A 50 29.31 32.14 14.11
C GLU A 50 29.91 32.55 12.76
N GLN A 51 29.45 31.98 11.65
CA GLN A 51 29.91 32.37 10.30
C GLN A 51 29.55 33.83 9.97
N LEU A 52 28.37 34.29 10.39
CA LEU A 52 27.91 35.66 10.18
C LEU A 52 28.71 36.69 11.00
N ILE A 53 29.02 36.36 12.27
CA ILE A 53 29.89 37.17 13.13
C ILE A 53 31.31 37.25 12.54
N ASN A 54 31.85 36.13 12.07
CA ASN A 54 33.18 36.09 11.45
C ASN A 54 33.25 36.91 10.15
N LYS A 55 32.12 37.07 9.44
CA LYS A 55 32.01 37.94 8.26
C LYS A 55 31.67 39.40 8.58
N GLY A 56 31.55 39.76 9.87
CA GLY A 56 31.27 41.13 10.31
C GLY A 56 29.90 41.66 9.90
N MET A 57 28.96 40.79 9.56
CA MET A 57 27.63 41.17 9.07
C MET A 57 26.66 41.43 10.23
N SER A 58 25.83 42.46 10.10
CA SER A 58 24.71 42.71 11.02
C SER A 58 23.68 41.58 10.92
N SER A 59 22.92 41.34 12.01
CA SER A 59 21.84 40.33 12.06
C SER A 59 20.83 40.51 10.92
N GLU A 60 20.57 41.75 10.51
CA GLU A 60 19.59 42.06 9.48
C GLU A 60 20.13 41.80 8.07
N ASP A 61 21.38 42.20 7.80
CA ASP A 61 22.05 41.92 6.52
C ASP A 61 22.28 40.42 6.34
N ALA A 62 22.57 39.72 7.43
CA ALA A 62 22.70 38.27 7.46
C ALA A 62 21.41 37.56 7.04
N LYS A 63 20.26 38.04 7.53
CA LYS A 63 18.96 37.47 7.19
C LYS A 63 18.54 37.77 5.76
N GLN A 64 18.85 38.96 5.27
CA GLN A 64 18.38 39.40 3.95
C GLN A 64 19.29 38.96 2.81
N GLN A 65 20.61 38.85 3.03
CA GLN A 65 21.57 38.60 1.95
C GLN A 65 22.34 37.30 2.13
N TYR A 66 22.83 37.00 3.34
CA TYR A 66 23.72 35.85 3.52
C TYR A 66 22.97 34.52 3.56
N LEU A 67 21.91 34.46 4.37
CA LEU A 67 21.10 33.26 4.57
C LEU A 67 20.49 32.74 3.26
N PRO A 68 19.79 33.57 2.46
CA PRO A 68 19.21 33.10 1.20
C PRO A 68 20.26 32.72 0.17
N ALA A 69 21.41 33.40 0.13
CA ALA A 69 22.41 33.20 -0.92
C ALA A 69 23.41 32.08 -0.62
N ASN A 70 23.63 31.70 0.65
CA ASN A 70 24.68 30.73 1.01
C ASN A 70 24.19 29.53 1.82
N VAL A 71 23.08 29.65 2.56
CA VAL A 71 22.58 28.58 3.44
C VAL A 71 21.33 27.93 2.88
N PHE A 72 20.43 28.73 2.31
CA PHE A 72 19.19 28.26 1.68
C PHE A 72 19.25 28.28 0.15
N HIS A 73 20.40 28.62 -0.43
CA HIS A 73 20.60 28.53 -1.86
C HIS A 73 20.90 27.08 -2.23
N ILE A 74 20.11 26.54 -3.15
CA ILE A 74 20.40 25.27 -3.80
C ILE A 74 21.29 25.61 -4.99
N PRO A 75 22.54 25.11 -5.05
CA PRO A 75 23.44 25.32 -6.17
C PRO A 75 22.84 24.82 -7.49
N ASP A 76 23.07 25.56 -8.59
CA ASP A 76 22.51 25.24 -9.92
C ASP A 76 23.00 23.89 -10.48
N ASP A 77 24.11 23.36 -9.97
CA ASP A 77 24.69 22.06 -10.33
C ASP A 77 24.15 20.88 -9.52
N ILE A 78 23.31 21.15 -8.50
CA ILE A 78 22.65 20.12 -7.70
C ILE A 78 21.20 19.99 -8.15
N LEU A 79 20.89 18.82 -8.72
CA LEU A 79 19.52 18.41 -8.95
C LEU A 79 18.93 17.86 -7.65
N LEU A 80 17.72 18.30 -7.29
CA LEU A 80 17.02 17.74 -6.13
C LEU A 80 16.58 16.29 -6.42
N PRO A 81 16.49 15.43 -5.40
CA PRO A 81 15.99 14.05 -5.55
C PRO A 81 14.60 14.00 -6.19
N GLU A 82 13.75 15.00 -5.93
CA GLU A 82 12.42 15.13 -6.50
C GLU A 82 12.44 15.45 -8.00
N ASP A 83 13.51 16.06 -8.48
CA ASP A 83 13.70 16.48 -9.87
C ASP A 83 14.43 15.41 -10.71
N GLU A 84 14.84 14.27 -10.13
CA GLU A 84 15.50 13.17 -10.86
C GLU A 84 14.70 12.68 -12.08
N VAL A 85 13.37 12.75 -12.00
CA VAL A 85 12.47 12.38 -13.11
C VAL A 85 12.58 13.34 -14.31
N GLN A 86 13.13 14.54 -14.12
CA GLN A 86 13.33 15.54 -15.17
C GLN A 86 14.68 15.38 -15.89
N ILE A 87 15.58 14.50 -15.42
CA ILE A 87 16.88 14.24 -16.06
C ILE A 87 16.67 13.68 -17.47
N ASN A 88 15.69 12.80 -17.63
CA ASN A 88 15.32 12.21 -18.90
C ASN A 88 13.96 12.78 -19.32
N GLN A 89 13.98 13.94 -19.99
CA GLN A 89 12.78 14.49 -20.59
C GLN A 89 12.39 13.65 -21.81
N TYR A 90 11.19 13.07 -21.76
CA TYR A 90 10.61 12.41 -22.93
C TYR A 90 10.24 13.46 -23.97
N THR A 91 10.49 13.15 -25.23
CA THR A 91 9.98 13.95 -26.33
C THR A 91 8.46 13.75 -26.48
N GLU A 92 7.75 14.75 -27.01
CA GLU A 92 6.29 14.64 -27.27
C GLU A 92 5.96 13.39 -28.12
N GLN A 93 6.85 13.01 -29.03
CA GLN A 93 6.69 11.79 -29.86
C GLN A 93 6.79 10.49 -29.05
N GLU A 94 7.62 10.45 -28.01
CA GLU A 94 7.75 9.28 -27.14
C GLU A 94 6.55 9.17 -26.20
N GLU A 95 6.03 10.30 -25.73
CA GLU A 95 4.80 10.36 -24.93
C GLU A 95 3.58 9.88 -25.74
N GLU A 96 3.40 10.38 -26.97
CA GLU A 96 2.34 9.90 -27.87
C GLU A 96 2.44 8.40 -28.17
N LYS A 97 3.67 7.89 -28.31
CA LYS A 97 3.89 6.46 -28.52
C LYS A 97 3.53 5.64 -27.28
N LEU A 98 3.89 6.11 -26.09
CA LEU A 98 3.52 5.49 -24.82
C LEU A 98 2.00 5.44 -24.65
N ASP A 99 1.31 6.54 -24.94
CA ASP A 99 -0.16 6.59 -24.89
C ASP A 99 -0.80 5.59 -25.84
N HIS A 100 -0.27 5.47 -27.07
CA HIS A 100 -0.75 4.49 -28.03
C HIS A 100 -0.55 3.05 -27.55
N GLU A 101 0.61 2.74 -26.97
CA GLU A 101 0.91 1.42 -26.40
C GLU A 101 -0.01 1.10 -25.21
N ILE A 102 -0.28 2.08 -24.34
CA ILE A 102 -1.22 1.95 -23.22
C ILE A 102 -2.63 1.63 -23.74
N ASP A 103 -3.08 2.29 -24.80
CA ASP A 103 -4.39 2.04 -25.41
C ASP A 103 -4.51 0.63 -25.99
N LEU A 104 -3.47 0.16 -26.69
CA LEU A 104 -3.43 -1.20 -27.22
C LEU A 104 -3.52 -2.24 -26.10
N VAL A 105 -2.73 -2.07 -25.03
CA VAL A 105 -2.74 -2.97 -23.87
C VAL A 105 -4.11 -2.94 -23.18
N CYS A 106 -4.71 -1.76 -23.02
CA CYS A 106 -6.06 -1.62 -22.46
C CYS A 106 -7.10 -2.37 -23.30
N GLN A 107 -7.00 -2.34 -24.63
CA GLN A 107 -7.89 -3.10 -25.51
C GLN A 107 -7.69 -4.61 -25.35
N GLU A 108 -6.44 -5.09 -25.26
CA GLU A 108 -6.17 -6.50 -25.02
C GLU A 108 -6.71 -6.98 -23.67
N ILE A 109 -6.53 -6.20 -22.61
CA ILE A 109 -7.09 -6.51 -21.29
C ILE A 109 -8.62 -6.65 -21.37
N ARG A 110 -9.31 -5.79 -22.12
CA ARG A 110 -10.77 -5.89 -22.32
C ARG A 110 -11.15 -7.19 -23.05
N LYS A 111 -10.40 -7.58 -24.08
CA LYS A 111 -10.62 -8.85 -24.80
C LYS A 111 -10.44 -10.04 -23.88
N VAL A 112 -9.32 -10.08 -23.13
CA VAL A 112 -9.03 -11.15 -22.17
C VAL A 112 -10.10 -11.21 -21.09
N LYS A 113 -10.51 -10.09 -20.51
CA LYS A 113 -11.60 -10.05 -19.52
C LYS A 113 -12.90 -10.67 -20.05
N LYS A 114 -13.26 -10.37 -21.30
CA LYS A 114 -14.44 -10.95 -21.94
C LYS A 114 -14.30 -12.46 -22.13
N ILE A 115 -13.15 -12.93 -22.59
CA ILE A 115 -12.88 -14.37 -22.73
C ILE A 115 -12.95 -15.06 -21.36
N THR A 116 -12.33 -14.49 -20.33
CA THR A 116 -12.35 -15.03 -18.98
C THR A 116 -13.76 -15.10 -18.40
N SER A 117 -14.63 -14.12 -18.66
CA SER A 117 -16.03 -14.21 -18.23
C SER A 117 -16.80 -15.32 -18.93
N GLU A 118 -16.55 -15.54 -20.23
CA GLU A 118 -17.18 -16.65 -20.96
C GLU A 118 -16.65 -18.01 -20.49
N ILE A 119 -15.36 -18.13 -20.18
CA ILE A 119 -14.77 -19.35 -19.60
C ILE A 119 -15.43 -19.67 -18.26
N ARG A 120 -15.59 -18.69 -17.36
CA ARG A 120 -16.28 -18.90 -16.08
C ARG A 120 -17.71 -19.39 -16.27
N ARG A 121 -18.43 -18.84 -17.25
CA ARG A 121 -19.78 -19.30 -17.59
C ARG A 121 -19.79 -20.76 -18.08
N MET A 122 -18.81 -21.14 -18.90
CA MET A 122 -18.67 -22.54 -19.34
C MET A 122 -18.34 -23.48 -18.18
N GLU A 123 -17.48 -23.07 -17.25
CA GLU A 123 -17.15 -23.85 -16.05
C GLU A 123 -18.39 -24.11 -15.17
N GLU A 124 -19.28 -23.12 -15.04
CA GLU A 124 -20.54 -23.29 -14.31
C GLU A 124 -21.49 -24.27 -15.00
N LEU A 125 -21.58 -24.23 -16.33
CA LEU A 125 -22.38 -25.18 -17.12
C LEU A 125 -21.83 -26.61 -17.02
N ILE A 126 -20.51 -26.79 -17.06
CA ILE A 126 -19.87 -28.11 -16.89
C ILE A 126 -20.21 -28.68 -15.51
N LYS A 127 -20.14 -27.88 -14.45
CA LYS A 127 -20.53 -28.32 -13.10
C LYS A 127 -22.00 -28.74 -13.01
N GLN A 128 -22.90 -28.08 -13.74
CA GLN A 128 -24.31 -28.49 -13.81
C GLN A 128 -24.46 -29.84 -14.53
N ILE A 129 -23.76 -30.03 -15.64
CA ILE A 129 -23.77 -31.29 -16.39
C ILE A 129 -23.26 -32.44 -15.52
N ASP A 130 -22.17 -32.26 -14.78
CA ASP A 130 -21.62 -33.28 -13.88
C ASP A 130 -22.62 -33.65 -12.76
N ASN A 131 -23.27 -32.65 -12.18
CA ASN A 131 -24.31 -32.86 -11.17
C ASN A 131 -25.52 -33.63 -11.74
N ASP A 132 -25.96 -33.29 -12.94
CA ASP A 132 -27.09 -33.97 -13.57
C ASP A 132 -26.72 -35.39 -14.02
N ALA A 133 -25.50 -35.61 -14.50
CA ALA A 133 -24.97 -36.95 -14.76
C ALA A 133 -24.94 -37.82 -13.50
N ALA A 134 -24.54 -37.26 -12.35
CA ALA A 134 -24.57 -37.96 -11.07
C ALA A 134 -26.00 -38.35 -10.65
N LYS A 135 -26.99 -37.45 -10.83
CA LYS A 135 -28.41 -37.76 -10.56
C LYS A 135 -28.94 -38.87 -11.48
N VAL A 136 -28.62 -38.83 -12.77
CA VAL A 136 -29.02 -39.86 -13.73
C VAL A 136 -28.45 -41.22 -13.35
N ASN A 137 -27.18 -41.27 -12.92
CA ASN A 137 -26.57 -42.52 -12.44
C ASN A 137 -27.27 -43.04 -11.17
N SER A 138 -27.58 -42.17 -10.22
CA SER A 138 -28.33 -42.56 -9.01
C SER A 138 -29.73 -43.12 -9.35
N LEU A 139 -30.46 -42.45 -10.24
CA LEU A 139 -31.79 -42.91 -10.69
C LEU A 139 -31.69 -44.25 -11.43
N LYS A 140 -30.65 -44.44 -12.24
CA LYS A 140 -30.40 -45.69 -12.94
C LYS A 140 -30.15 -46.84 -11.95
N GLU A 141 -29.36 -46.62 -10.90
CA GLU A 141 -29.12 -47.62 -9.85
C GLU A 141 -30.41 -47.97 -9.11
N GLU A 142 -31.24 -46.98 -8.79
CA GLU A 142 -32.54 -47.19 -8.13
C GLU A 142 -33.50 -48.04 -9.00
N VAL A 143 -33.62 -47.72 -10.29
CA VAL A 143 -34.45 -48.50 -11.23
C VAL A 143 -33.94 -49.93 -11.37
N VAL A 144 -32.62 -50.14 -11.41
CA VAL A 144 -32.03 -51.49 -11.47
C VAL A 144 -32.36 -52.29 -10.21
N LEU A 145 -32.33 -51.67 -9.03
CA LEU A 145 -32.72 -52.32 -7.78
C LEU A 145 -34.21 -52.71 -7.78
N GLN A 146 -35.10 -51.81 -8.22
CA GLN A 146 -36.54 -52.08 -8.31
C GLN A 146 -36.85 -53.24 -9.27
N LEU A 147 -36.21 -53.30 -10.44
CA LEU A 147 -36.38 -54.39 -11.40
C LEU A 147 -35.87 -55.75 -10.88
N LYS A 148 -34.78 -55.75 -10.10
CA LYS A 148 -34.28 -56.97 -9.45
C LYS A 148 -35.26 -57.48 -8.39
N GLY A 149 -35.88 -56.60 -7.61
CA GLY A 149 -36.92 -56.98 -6.64
C GLY A 149 -38.15 -57.59 -7.32
N LEU A 150 -38.65 -56.96 -8.39
CA LEU A 150 -39.81 -57.45 -9.15
C LEU A 150 -39.61 -58.82 -9.81
N ASN A 151 -38.39 -59.20 -10.15
CA ASN A 151 -38.08 -60.52 -10.70
C ASN A 151 -37.97 -61.62 -9.62
N GLN A 152 -37.72 -61.27 -8.36
CA GLN A 152 -37.72 -62.24 -7.26
C GLN A 152 -39.14 -62.59 -6.80
N ASP A 153 -40.07 -61.63 -6.85
CA ASP A 153 -41.47 -61.85 -6.48
C ASP A 153 -42.27 -62.69 -7.51
N LYS A 154 -41.76 -62.87 -8.73
CA LYS A 154 -42.41 -63.68 -9.78
C LYS A 154 -42.02 -65.17 -9.78
N ILE A 155 -41.12 -65.60 -8.88
CA ILE A 155 -40.60 -66.98 -8.82
C ILE A 155 -41.20 -67.78 -7.65
N GLN A 156 -42.11 -67.21 -6.84
CA GLN A 156 -42.91 -67.95 -5.85
C GLN A 156 -44.28 -68.35 -6.41
#